data_AF-A0A562KEQ2-F1
#
_entry.id   AF-A0A562KEQ2-F1
#
_cell.length_a   1.000
_cell.length_b   1.000
_cell.length_c   1.000
_cell.angle_alpha   90.00
_cell.angle_beta   90.00
_cell.angle_gamma   90.00
#
_symmetry.space_group_name_H-M   'P 1'
#
loop_
_entity.id
_entity.type
_entity.pdbx_description
1 polymer ?
#
loop_
_entity_poly.entity_id
_entity_poly.type
_entity_poly.pdbx_seq_one_letter_code
_entity_poly.pdbx_strand_id
1 'polypeptide(L)'
;MKRQLTILLFLYFVTSNICYSQETIITKPRKSVTAIKAEKPLIVVNDSILRYEVMEHLNPNDIESVTVLKDKKAMELYGEKGKFGVIKITTKNISKRKLRKIYKEFKHEL
;
A
#
# COMPACT_ATOMS: atom_id res chain seq x y z
N MET A 1 -20.28 44.12 -41.49
CA MET A 1 -19.24 44.11 -40.43
C MET A 1 -19.27 42.88 -39.50
N LYS A 2 -20.26 41.97 -39.56
CA LYS A 2 -20.42 40.87 -38.58
C LYS A 2 -19.66 39.56 -38.87
N ARG A 3 -19.15 39.36 -40.10
CA ARG A 3 -18.46 38.12 -40.53
C ARG A 3 -17.02 37.99 -40.03
N GLN A 4 -16.36 39.10 -39.70
CA GLN A 4 -14.98 39.10 -39.15
C GLN A 4 -14.95 38.67 -37.68
N LEU A 5 -15.99 38.99 -36.90
CA LEU A 5 -16.03 38.71 -35.45
C LEU A 5 -16.18 37.21 -35.16
N THR A 6 -16.85 36.47 -36.03
CA THR A 6 -17.03 35.01 -35.90
C THR A 6 -15.74 34.22 -36.19
N ILE A 7 -14.86 34.71 -37.05
CA ILE A 7 -13.57 34.05 -37.37
C ILE A 7 -12.59 34.22 -36.20
N LEU A 8 -12.60 35.39 -35.55
CA LEU A 8 -11.77 35.68 -34.38
C LEU A 8 -12.13 34.80 -33.18
N LEU A 9 -13.43 34.53 -32.97
CA LEU A 9 -13.93 33.64 -31.92
C LEU A 9 -13.59 32.17 -32.17
N PHE A 10 -13.62 31.73 -33.44
CA PHE A 10 -13.27 30.35 -33.81
C PHE A 10 -11.77 30.08 -33.66
N LEU A 11 -10.91 31.04 -34.01
CA LEU A 11 -9.46 30.94 -33.75
C LEU A 11 -9.16 30.86 -32.24
N TYR A 12 -9.87 31.63 -31.42
CA TYR A 12 -9.72 31.62 -29.96
C TYR A 12 -10.15 30.29 -29.32
N PHE A 13 -11.11 29.59 -29.93
CA PHE A 13 -11.59 28.28 -29.47
C PHE A 13 -10.63 27.13 -29.85
N VAL A 14 -9.93 27.26 -30.97
CA VAL A 14 -8.92 26.28 -31.39
C VAL A 14 -7.66 26.40 -30.53
N THR A 15 -7.26 27.61 -30.13
CA THR A 15 -6.07 27.81 -29.26
C THR A 15 -6.28 27.40 -27.81
N SER A 16 -7.52 27.41 -27.29
CA SER A 16 -7.81 26.90 -25.94
C SER A 16 -7.76 25.36 -25.84
N ASN A 17 -7.81 24.65 -26.98
CA ASN A 17 -7.72 23.19 -27.02
C ASN A 17 -6.36 22.65 -27.50
N ILE A 18 -5.45 23.51 -27.95
CA ILE A 18 -4.08 23.11 -28.31
C ILE A 18 -3.15 23.41 -27.15
N CYS A 19 -2.97 22.38 -26.32
CA CYS A 19 -1.96 22.32 -25.28
C CYS A 19 -0.55 22.46 -25.90
N TYR A 20 0.08 23.61 -25.70
CA TYR A 20 1.52 23.77 -25.89
C TYR A 20 2.24 23.00 -24.77
N SER A 21 2.62 21.76 -25.06
CA SER A 21 3.64 21.04 -24.29
C SER A 21 5.01 21.41 -24.85
N GLN A 22 5.84 22.07 -24.05
CA GLN A 22 7.28 22.09 -24.27
C GLN A 22 7.98 21.68 -22.98
N GLU A 23 8.66 20.54 -23.06
CA GLU A 23 9.54 20.00 -22.03
C GLU A 23 10.69 20.94 -21.75
N THR A 24 10.99 21.16 -20.46
CA THR A 24 12.37 21.40 -20.05
C THR A 24 12.74 20.32 -19.04
N ILE A 25 13.43 19.28 -19.51
CA ILE A 25 14.09 18.31 -18.65
C ILE A 25 15.36 19.00 -18.11
N ILE A 26 15.19 19.91 -17.15
CA ILE A 26 16.25 20.20 -16.18
C ILE A 26 15.95 19.28 -15.01
N THR A 27 16.46 18.05 -15.07
CA THR A 27 16.46 17.17 -13.89
C THR A 27 17.37 17.77 -12.83
N LYS A 28 16.83 18.70 -12.05
CA LYS A 28 17.34 18.96 -10.70
C LYS A 28 17.32 17.61 -9.99
N PRO A 29 18.43 17.16 -9.36
CA PRO A 29 18.37 15.93 -8.59
C PRO A 29 17.38 16.17 -7.44
N ARG A 30 16.16 15.67 -7.59
CA ARG A 30 15.20 15.59 -6.49
C ARG A 30 15.66 14.45 -5.58
N LYS A 31 16.77 14.66 -4.87
CA LYS A 31 16.99 14.02 -3.57
C LYS A 31 16.14 14.76 -2.54
N SER A 32 14.83 14.78 -2.74
CA SER A 32 13.95 14.71 -1.58
C SER A 32 14.04 13.26 -1.12
N VAL A 33 15.10 12.94 -0.38
CA VAL A 33 15.08 11.81 0.55
C VAL A 33 14.16 12.28 1.67
N THR A 34 12.87 12.39 1.36
CA THR A 34 11.83 12.26 2.36
C THR A 34 12.16 10.93 3.01
N ALA A 35 12.42 10.91 4.31
CA ALA A 35 12.58 9.66 5.02
C ALA A 35 11.39 8.79 4.63
N ILE A 36 11.63 7.78 3.79
CA ILE A 36 10.60 6.83 3.41
C ILE A 36 10.40 6.11 4.73
N LYS A 37 9.36 6.49 5.48
CA LYS A 37 8.90 5.70 6.60
C LYS A 37 8.68 4.33 5.99
N ALA A 38 9.57 3.39 6.31
CA ALA A 38 9.46 2.03 5.81
C ALA A 38 8.19 1.48 6.41
N GLU A 39 7.10 1.55 5.64
CA GLU A 39 5.80 1.10 6.07
C GLU A 39 5.87 -0.42 6.17
N LYS A 40 5.66 -0.91 7.39
CA LYS A 40 5.82 -2.32 7.71
C LYS A 40 4.67 -3.12 7.09
N PRO A 41 4.92 -4.35 6.60
CA PRO A 41 3.86 -5.20 6.11
C PRO A 41 2.91 -5.59 7.25
N LEU A 42 1.65 -5.84 6.90
CA LEU A 42 0.65 -6.34 7.84
C LEU A 42 0.94 -7.80 8.19
N ILE A 43 0.94 -8.14 9.48
CA ILE A 43 1.14 -9.52 9.93
C ILE A 43 -0.21 -10.15 10.27
N VAL A 44 -0.45 -11.32 9.68
CA VAL A 44 -1.67 -12.10 9.91
C VAL A 44 -1.28 -13.50 10.31
N VAL A 45 -1.76 -13.96 11.47
CA VAL A 45 -1.52 -15.31 11.99
C VAL A 45 -2.86 -16.00 12.17
N ASN A 46 -3.10 -17.11 11.46
CA ASN A 46 -4.38 -17.82 11.41
C ASN A 46 -5.58 -16.86 11.27
N ASP A 47 -5.51 -15.99 10.26
CA ASP A 47 -6.52 -14.98 9.93
C ASP A 47 -6.75 -13.88 10.97
N SER A 48 -5.96 -13.85 12.06
CA SER A 48 -5.95 -12.77 13.03
C SER A 48 -4.84 -11.76 12.71
N ILE A 49 -5.21 -10.49 12.55
CA ILE A 49 -4.25 -9.39 12.40
C ILE A 49 -3.58 -9.14 13.74
N LEU A 50 -2.24 -9.14 13.76
CA LEU A 50 -1.44 -8.94 14.95
C LEU A 50 -0.35 -7.90 14.68
N ARG A 51 0.19 -7.34 15.76
CA ARG A 51 1.34 -6.45 15.66
C ARG A 51 2.60 -7.21 15.24
N TYR A 52 3.56 -6.47 14.68
CA TYR A 52 4.79 -7.02 14.12
C TYR A 52 5.63 -7.81 15.14
N GLU A 53 5.60 -7.42 16.41
CA GLU A 53 6.37 -8.02 17.51
C GLU A 53 5.99 -9.50 17.77
N VAL A 54 4.85 -9.97 17.24
CA VAL A 54 4.47 -11.39 17.34
C VAL A 54 5.47 -12.32 16.67
N MET A 55 6.18 -11.85 15.63
CA MET A 55 7.18 -12.62 14.89
C MET A 55 8.31 -13.10 15.81
N GLU A 56 8.67 -12.32 16.82
CA GLU A 56 9.72 -12.64 17.78
C GLU A 56 9.27 -13.70 18.80
N HIS A 57 7.96 -13.81 19.01
CA HIS A 57 7.35 -14.69 20.02
C HIS A 57 6.83 -16.01 19.43
N LEU A 58 6.78 -16.12 18.10
CA LEU A 58 6.35 -17.33 17.40
C LEU A 58 7.52 -18.30 17.29
N ASN A 59 7.31 -19.56 17.67
CA ASN A 59 8.33 -20.59 17.48
C ASN A 59 8.31 -21.04 16.01
N PRO A 60 9.44 -21.04 15.29
CA PRO A 60 9.52 -21.57 13.92
C PRO A 60 8.98 -22.99 13.75
N ASN A 61 9.11 -23.84 14.78
CA ASN A 61 8.62 -25.22 14.75
C ASN A 61 7.09 -25.33 14.71
N ASP A 62 6.38 -24.29 15.19
CA ASP A 62 4.92 -24.25 15.22
C ASP A 62 4.34 -23.74 13.88
N ILE A 63 5.18 -23.24 12.97
CA ILE A 63 4.80 -22.70 11.67
C ILE A 63 4.55 -23.85 10.69
N GLU A 64 3.43 -23.77 9.98
CA GLU A 64 3.09 -24.66 8.87
C GLU A 64 3.52 -24.05 7.54
N SER A 65 3.12 -22.79 7.29
CA SER A 65 3.46 -22.08 6.08
C SER A 65 3.49 -20.57 6.29
N VAL A 66 4.30 -19.89 5.48
CA VAL A 66 4.37 -18.43 5.40
C VAL A 66 4.07 -18.05 3.95
N THR A 67 3.00 -17.30 3.76
CA THR A 67 2.56 -16.79 2.46
C THR A 67 2.71 -15.27 2.46
N VAL A 68 3.43 -14.74 1.46
CA VAL A 68 3.57 -13.30 1.28
C VAL A 68 2.62 -12.85 0.18
N LEU A 69 1.62 -12.06 0.56
CA LEU A 69 0.67 -11.45 -0.37
C LEU A 69 1.20 -10.07 -0.75
N LYS A 70 1.32 -9.85 -2.07
CA LYS A 70 1.83 -8.61 -2.65
C LYS A 70 0.75 -7.89 -3.46
N ASP A 71 0.91 -6.58 -3.57
CA ASP A 71 0.14 -5.68 -4.43
C ASP A 71 -1.39 -5.86 -4.27
N LYS A 72 -2.08 -6.18 -5.36
CA LYS A 72 -3.53 -6.26 -5.45
C LYS A 72 -4.14 -7.31 -4.52
N LYS A 73 -3.51 -8.49 -4.38
CA LYS A 73 -4.05 -9.58 -3.54
C LYS A 73 -4.08 -9.23 -2.05
N ALA A 74 -3.09 -8.46 -1.59
CA ALA A 74 -3.04 -8.02 -0.20
C ALA A 74 -4.14 -6.97 0.09
N MET A 75 -4.33 -6.02 -0.83
CA MET A 75 -5.38 -5.00 -0.72
C MET A 75 -6.79 -5.58 -0.83
N GLU A 76 -7.01 -6.59 -1.67
CA GLU A 76 -8.31 -7.23 -1.85
C GLU A 76 -8.78 -7.96 -0.58
N LEU A 77 -7.85 -8.62 0.13
CA LEU A 77 -8.18 -9.41 1.32
C LEU A 77 -8.16 -8.58 2.62
N TYR A 78 -7.27 -7.58 2.72
CA TYR A 78 -7.02 -6.85 3.98
C TYR A 78 -7.20 -5.32 3.85
N GLY A 79 -7.69 -4.83 2.72
CA GLY A 79 -8.00 -3.42 2.48
C GLY A 79 -6.77 -2.52 2.52
N GLU A 80 -6.95 -1.27 2.97
CA GLU A 80 -5.88 -0.28 3.07
C GLU A 80 -4.75 -0.71 4.02
N LYS A 81 -5.05 -1.50 5.05
CA LYS A 81 -4.03 -2.05 5.98
C LYS A 81 -3.05 -2.98 5.27
N GLY A 82 -3.48 -3.62 4.17
CA GLY A 82 -2.64 -4.48 3.33
C GLY A 82 -1.89 -3.76 2.21
N LYS A 83 -1.97 -2.41 2.12
CA LYS A 83 -1.33 -1.61 1.05
C LYS A 83 0.19 -1.84 0.95
N PHE A 84 0.84 -2.12 2.08
CA PHE A 84 2.28 -2.36 2.15
C PHE A 84 2.64 -3.86 2.10
N GLY A 85 1.68 -4.69 1.68
CA GLY A 85 1.80 -6.14 1.65
C GLY A 85 1.38 -6.80 2.96
N VAL A 86 1.10 -8.11 2.88
CA VAL A 86 0.65 -8.91 4.02
C VAL A 86 1.50 -10.17 4.12
N ILE A 87 1.99 -10.47 5.31
CA ILE A 87 2.63 -11.74 5.64
C ILE A 87 1.60 -12.59 6.39
N LYS A 88 1.05 -13.58 5.70
CA LYS A 88 0.11 -14.56 6.26
C LYS A 88 0.88 -15.77 6.76
N ILE A 89 0.75 -16.06 8.05
CA ILE A 89 1.33 -17.23 8.71
C ILE A 89 0.20 -18.18 9.10
N THR A 90 0.36 -19.44 8.71
CA THR A 90 -0.48 -20.54 9.19
C THR A 90 0.32 -21.39 10.17
N THR A 91 -0.27 -21.72 11.32
CA THR A 91 0.38 -22.54 12.36
C THR A 91 -0.24 -23.93 12.45
N LYS A 92 0.56 -24.97 12.70
CA LYS A 92 0.10 -26.37 12.80
C LYS A 92 -0.23 -26.81 14.23
N ASN A 93 0.76 -26.80 15.13
CA ASN A 93 0.76 -27.55 16.38
C ASN A 93 0.90 -26.64 17.61
N ILE A 94 0.20 -25.52 17.59
CA ILE A 94 0.25 -24.57 18.70
C ILE A 94 -0.88 -24.86 19.71
N SER A 95 -0.53 -24.87 21.00
CA SER A 95 -1.55 -25.11 22.04
C SER A 95 -2.54 -23.95 22.11
N LYS A 96 -3.82 -24.25 22.33
CA LYS A 96 -4.88 -23.23 22.47
C LYS A 96 -4.55 -22.20 23.57
N ARG A 97 -3.93 -22.64 24.66
CA ARG A 97 -3.49 -21.76 25.75
C ARG A 97 -2.44 -20.76 25.28
N LYS A 98 -1.44 -21.22 24.50
CA LYS A 98 -0.38 -20.36 23.94
C LYS A 98 -0.95 -19.37 22.93
N LEU A 99 -1.80 -19.82 22.00
CA LEU A 99 -2.49 -18.94 21.04
C LEU A 99 -3.30 -17.85 21.73
N ARG A 100 -4.08 -18.21 22.75
CA ARG A 100 -4.88 -17.23 23.49
C ARG A 100 -4.01 -16.16 24.16
N LYS A 101 -2.83 -16.54 24.68
CA LYS A 101 -1.88 -15.57 25.24
C LYS A 101 -1.36 -14.62 24.16
N ILE A 102 -0.89 -15.18 23.03
CA ILE A 102 -0.40 -14.40 21.88
C ILE A 102 -1.47 -13.42 21.40
N TYR A 103 -2.70 -13.87 21.19
CA TYR A 103 -3.77 -12.98 20.73
C TYR A 103 -4.16 -11.94 21.78
N LYS A 104 -4.16 -12.28 23.07
CA LYS A 104 -4.43 -11.28 24.12
C LYS A 104 -3.34 -10.18 24.14
N GLU A 105 -2.10 -10.54 23.86
CA GLU A 105 -0.94 -9.68 23.98
C GLU A 105 -0.70 -8.83 22.72
N PHE A 106 -0.91 -9.38 21.53
CA PHE A 106 -0.57 -8.74 20.25
C PHE A 106 -1.76 -8.30 19.40
N LYS A 107 -2.99 -8.59 19.80
CA LYS A 107 -4.21 -8.14 19.10
C LYS A 107 -4.70 -6.76 19.55
N HIS A 108 -3.87 -5.96 20.22
CA HIS A 108 -4.22 -4.55 20.49
C HIS A 108 -4.56 -3.87 19.17
N GLU A 109 -5.77 -3.30 19.08
CA GLU A 109 -6.33 -2.74 17.86
C GLU A 109 -5.34 -1.76 17.20
N LEU A 110 -5.10 -1.99 15.90
CA LEU A 110 -4.39 -1.12 14.98
C LEU A 110 -5.30 0.00 14.48
#